data_AF-A0A1I5PMD6-F1
#
_entry.id   AF-A0A1I5PMD6-F1
#
_cell.length_a   1.000
_cell.length_b   1.000
_cell.length_c   1.000
_cell.angle_alpha   90.00
_cell.angle_beta   90.00
_cell.angle_gamma   90.00
#
_symmetry.space_group_name_H-M   'P 1'
#
loop_
_entity.id
_entity.type
_entity.pdbx_description
1 polymer ?
#
loop_
_entity_poly.entity_id
_entity_poly.type
_entity_poly.pdbx_seq_one_letter_code
_entity_poly.pdbx_strand_id
1 'polypeptide(L)'
;MKRQILKVAILMVLAATTAVQVKAGVRNEEGTVAGANKVQSSKLIAKEGINNFVGFMSENAHKFTKKAEWNDVLTVLNSYNQNSPSLMKLSDEQKNKFNEGVAKLQEKLAKVKGEEASAWNEKLSFTAKTINFLWNFTPSTNVTEESVERIEVSTEISSL
;
A
#
# COMPACT_ATOMS: atom_id res chain seq x y z
N MET A 1 15.33 43.59 30.40
CA MET A 1 16.17 42.62 29.67
C MET A 1 15.42 41.30 29.59
N LYS A 2 14.92 40.92 28.41
CA LYS A 2 14.07 39.73 28.21
C LYS A 2 14.89 38.62 27.52
N ARG A 3 14.81 37.43 28.12
CA ARG A 3 15.67 36.26 27.91
C ARG A 3 15.54 35.71 26.49
N GLN A 4 16.68 35.49 25.83
CA GLN A 4 16.75 34.74 24.58
C GLN A 4 16.55 33.25 24.89
N ILE A 5 15.55 32.63 24.26
CA ILE A 5 15.30 31.20 24.37
C ILE A 5 16.04 30.51 23.22
N LEU A 6 17.17 29.92 23.59
CA LEU A 6 18.00 29.01 22.81
C LEU A 6 17.15 27.79 22.41
N LYS A 7 16.83 27.63 21.12
CA LYS A 7 16.21 26.41 20.59
C LYS A 7 17.31 25.46 20.12
N VAL A 8 17.75 24.59 21.04
CA VAL A 8 18.50 23.37 20.69
C VAL A 8 17.48 22.28 20.41
N ALA A 9 17.53 21.70 19.21
CA ALA A 9 16.83 20.46 18.90
C ALA A 9 17.64 19.66 17.87
N ILE A 10 18.67 18.98 18.39
CA ILE A 10 19.07 17.58 18.17
C ILE A 10 18.85 17.05 16.73
N LEU A 11 19.93 17.04 15.96
CA LEU A 11 20.15 16.07 14.89
C LEU A 11 20.32 14.69 15.54
N MET A 12 19.40 13.75 15.30
CA MET A 12 19.72 12.32 15.40
C MET A 12 19.84 11.75 13.99
N VAL A 13 21.08 11.66 13.53
CA VAL A 13 21.50 10.74 12.48
C VAL A 13 21.53 9.35 13.10
N LEU A 14 20.74 8.42 12.57
CA LEU A 14 20.99 7.00 12.80
C LEU A 14 21.05 6.29 11.46
N ALA A 15 22.29 6.07 11.01
CA ALA A 15 22.60 5.17 9.92
C ALA A 15 22.60 3.74 10.47
N ALA A 16 21.79 2.88 9.86
CA ALA A 16 21.91 1.43 10.01
C ALA A 16 21.85 0.81 8.61
N THR A 17 22.99 0.78 7.93
CA THR A 17 23.21 -0.05 6.74
C THR A 17 23.48 -1.47 7.20
N THR A 18 22.49 -2.37 7.07
CA THR A 18 22.74 -3.80 7.04
C THR A 18 22.94 -4.22 5.58
N ALA A 19 24.19 -4.49 5.20
CA ALA A 19 24.52 -5.12 3.93
C ALA A 19 24.06 -6.58 3.97
N VAL A 20 22.96 -6.90 3.29
CA VAL A 20 22.57 -8.28 3.02
C VAL A 20 23.33 -8.75 1.78
N GLN A 21 24.27 -9.66 1.99
CA GLN A 21 24.93 -10.43 0.92
C GLN A 21 23.93 -11.46 0.39
N VAL A 22 23.46 -11.31 -0.85
CA VAL A 22 22.68 -12.34 -1.54
C VAL A 22 23.62 -13.15 -2.42
N LYS A 23 23.72 -14.44 -2.09
CA LYS A 23 24.47 -15.48 -2.81
C LYS A 23 23.88 -15.66 -4.21
N ALA A 24 24.73 -15.57 -5.23
CA ALA A 24 24.38 -15.73 -6.63
C ALA A 24 23.74 -17.10 -6.93
N GLY A 25 22.65 -17.09 -7.69
CA GLY A 25 21.97 -18.28 -8.18
C GLY A 25 21.14 -17.97 -9.43
N VAL A 26 21.75 -18.23 -10.59
CA VAL A 26 21.18 -18.42 -11.94
C VAL A 26 20.55 -17.20 -12.64
N ARG A 27 21.37 -16.62 -13.53
CA ARG A 27 21.01 -15.78 -14.69
C ARG A 27 20.04 -16.53 -15.62
N ASN A 28 19.03 -15.81 -16.11
CA ASN A 28 18.71 -15.80 -17.53
C ASN A 28 18.75 -14.33 -17.98
N GLU A 29 19.76 -14.01 -18.78
CA GLU A 29 19.89 -12.71 -19.45
C GLU A 29 19.13 -12.77 -20.77
N GLU A 30 18.38 -11.71 -21.09
CA GLU A 30 18.44 -11.09 -22.41
C GLU A 30 17.85 -9.67 -22.31
N GLY A 31 18.70 -8.67 -22.57
CA GLY A 31 18.27 -7.27 -22.72
C GLY A 31 18.97 -6.28 -21.80
N THR A 32 20.27 -6.11 -21.96
CA THR A 32 21.10 -5.05 -21.36
C THR A 32 20.75 -3.69 -21.96
N VAL A 33 20.31 -2.74 -21.14
CA VAL A 33 20.71 -1.33 -21.24
C VAL A 33 20.78 -0.73 -19.84
N ALA A 34 21.94 -0.18 -19.54
CA ALA A 34 22.27 0.49 -18.30
C ALA A 34 21.41 1.74 -18.06
N GLY A 35 21.09 2.02 -16.80
CA GLY A 35 20.76 3.38 -16.34
C GLY A 35 19.32 3.85 -16.52
N ALA A 36 18.32 3.04 -16.17
CA ALA A 36 16.98 3.56 -15.89
C ALA A 36 16.38 2.79 -14.72
N ASN A 37 15.93 3.53 -13.71
CA ASN A 37 15.11 3.00 -12.62
C ASN A 37 13.78 2.57 -13.23
N LYS A 38 13.76 1.41 -13.90
CA LYS A 38 12.58 0.91 -14.60
C LYS A 38 11.57 0.55 -13.52
N VAL A 39 10.60 1.44 -13.32
CA VAL A 39 9.47 1.19 -12.44
C VAL A 39 8.92 -0.20 -12.83
N GLN A 40 9.02 -1.17 -11.90
CA GLN A 40 8.69 -2.58 -12.16
C GLN A 40 7.35 -2.72 -12.89
N SER A 41 7.20 -3.74 -13.74
CA SER A 41 6.03 -3.99 -14.62
C SER A 41 4.68 -4.24 -13.90
N SER A 42 4.64 -4.22 -12.57
CA SER A 42 3.40 -4.34 -11.81
C SER A 42 2.55 -3.08 -11.94
N LYS A 43 1.26 -3.23 -12.28
CA LYS A 43 0.30 -2.11 -12.28
C LYS A 43 0.00 -1.55 -10.89
N LEU A 44 0.42 -2.25 -9.83
CA LEU A 44 0.17 -1.91 -8.43
C LEU A 44 1.43 -1.36 -7.74
N ILE A 45 1.23 -0.46 -6.80
CA ILE A 45 2.22 -0.14 -5.75
C ILE A 45 2.20 -1.28 -4.72
N ALA A 46 2.87 -2.38 -5.05
CA ALA A 46 3.05 -3.54 -4.19
C ALA A 46 4.11 -3.28 -3.11
N LYS A 47 4.30 -4.21 -2.18
CA LYS A 47 5.24 -4.10 -1.04
C LYS A 47 6.65 -3.64 -1.44
N GLU A 48 7.20 -4.20 -2.51
CA GLU A 48 8.52 -3.81 -3.05
C GLU A 48 8.49 -2.42 -3.70
N GLY A 49 7.35 -2.02 -4.27
CA GLY A 49 7.15 -0.72 -4.92
C GLY A 49 6.95 0.45 -3.95
N ILE A 50 6.53 0.21 -2.70
CA ILE A 50 6.32 1.28 -1.71
C ILE A 50 7.61 2.05 -1.46
N ASN A 51 8.72 1.35 -1.21
CA ASN A 51 9.98 2.02 -0.87
C ASN A 51 10.49 2.87 -2.04
N ASN A 52 10.38 2.36 -3.27
CA ASN A 52 10.73 3.09 -4.48
C ASN A 52 9.82 4.31 -4.68
N PHE A 53 8.52 4.17 -4.41
CA PHE A 53 7.57 5.28 -4.49
C PHE A 53 7.87 6.37 -3.45
N VAL A 54 8.18 5.98 -2.22
CA VAL A 54 8.58 6.91 -1.15
C VAL A 54 9.88 7.63 -1.51
N GLY A 55 10.87 6.91 -2.05
CA GLY A 55 12.13 7.48 -2.53
C GLY A 55 11.88 8.52 -3.62
N PHE A 56 11.17 8.13 -4.69
CA PHE A 56 10.81 9.01 -5.79
C PHE A 56 10.09 10.29 -5.30
N MET A 57 9.12 10.14 -4.41
CA MET A 57 8.36 11.28 -3.87
C MET A 57 9.19 12.17 -2.95
N SER A 58 10.14 11.59 -2.21
CA SER A 58 11.06 12.36 -1.37
C SER A 58 12.02 13.20 -2.20
N GLU A 59 12.44 12.71 -3.36
CA GLU A 59 13.32 13.43 -4.28
C GLU A 59 12.56 14.51 -5.08
N ASN A 60 11.40 14.16 -5.65
CA ASN A 60 10.71 15.00 -6.63
C ASN A 60 9.60 15.87 -6.04
N ALA A 61 9.12 15.52 -4.84
CA ALA A 61 7.97 16.15 -4.20
C ALA A 61 8.12 16.25 -2.67
N HIS A 62 9.33 16.47 -2.17
CA HIS A 62 9.66 16.58 -0.73
C HIS A 62 8.71 17.46 0.11
N LYS A 63 8.19 18.57 -0.44
CA LYS A 63 7.23 19.42 0.29
C LYS A 63 5.89 18.72 0.51
N PHE A 64 5.47 17.86 -0.41
CA PHE A 64 4.25 17.08 -0.31
C PHE A 64 4.40 15.95 0.72
N THR A 65 5.58 15.32 0.80
CA THR A 65 5.83 14.20 1.75
C THR A 65 5.77 14.62 3.22
N LYS A 66 5.70 15.92 3.50
CA LYS A 66 5.53 16.48 4.85
C LYS A 66 4.08 16.80 5.21
N LYS A 67 3.15 16.61 4.27
CA LYS A 67 1.73 16.94 4.48
C LYS A 67 0.96 15.77 5.05
N ALA A 68 -0.17 16.06 5.70
CA ALA A 68 -1.06 15.03 6.25
C ALA A 68 -1.57 14.08 5.17
N GLU A 69 -1.88 14.60 3.98
CA GLU A 69 -2.43 13.81 2.88
C GLU A 69 -1.46 12.74 2.37
N TRP A 70 -0.15 12.98 2.49
CA TRP A 70 0.86 11.95 2.20
C TRP A 70 0.80 10.81 3.21
N ASN A 71 0.67 11.13 4.50
CA ASN A 71 0.58 10.14 5.56
C ASN A 71 -0.71 9.33 5.47
N ASP A 72 -1.84 9.98 5.11
CA ASP A 72 -3.12 9.31 4.90
C ASP A 72 -3.01 8.27 3.77
N VAL A 73 -2.38 8.64 2.65
CA VAL A 73 -2.12 7.72 1.54
C VAL A 73 -1.20 6.58 1.95
N LEU A 74 -0.06 6.87 2.57
CA LEU A 74 0.91 5.84 2.97
C LEU A 74 0.35 4.87 4.00
N THR A 75 -0.47 5.34 4.94
CA THR A 75 -1.09 4.48 5.97
C THR A 75 -1.93 3.38 5.34
N VAL A 76 -2.75 3.76 4.35
CA VAL A 76 -3.61 2.80 3.64
C VAL A 76 -2.80 1.92 2.69
N LEU A 77 -1.83 2.46 1.96
CA LEU A 77 -0.94 1.66 1.10
C LEU A 77 -0.15 0.63 1.91
N ASN A 78 0.34 0.98 3.09
CA ASN A 78 1.01 0.07 4.00
C ASN A 78 0.03 -1.01 4.51
N SER A 79 -1.19 -0.63 4.90
CA SER A 79 -2.22 -1.58 5.34
C SER A 79 -2.55 -2.60 4.24
N TYR A 80 -2.76 -2.12 3.01
CA TYR A 80 -3.00 -2.96 1.84
C TYR A 80 -1.86 -3.96 1.57
N ASN A 81 -0.60 -3.55 1.77
CA ASN A 81 0.57 -4.38 1.46
C ASN A 81 1.08 -5.24 2.62
N GLN A 82 0.71 -4.93 3.87
CA GLN A 82 1.16 -5.67 5.04
C GLN A 82 0.11 -6.67 5.54
N ASN A 83 -1.18 -6.35 5.51
CA ASN A 83 -2.25 -7.20 6.05
C ASN A 83 -3.65 -6.78 5.52
N SER A 84 -4.26 -7.60 4.66
CA SER A 84 -5.61 -7.37 4.11
C SER A 84 -6.71 -7.09 5.17
N PRO A 85 -6.71 -7.70 6.38
CA PRO A 85 -7.77 -7.46 7.36
C PRO A 85 -7.80 -6.04 7.96
N SER A 86 -6.66 -5.35 8.11
CA SER A 86 -6.66 -3.99 8.67
C SER A 86 -7.22 -2.97 7.68
N LEU A 87 -7.03 -3.21 6.38
CA LEU A 87 -7.62 -2.40 5.31
C LEU A 87 -9.14 -2.38 5.39
N MET A 88 -9.76 -3.51 5.74
CA MET A 88 -11.22 -3.64 5.83
C MET A 88 -11.82 -2.99 7.09
N LYS A 89 -10.98 -2.68 8.11
CA LYS A 89 -11.41 -2.09 9.38
C LYS A 89 -11.35 -0.55 9.38
N LEU A 90 -10.96 0.06 8.27
CA LEU A 90 -10.89 1.52 8.16
C LEU A 90 -12.30 2.13 8.21
N SER A 91 -12.44 3.18 9.00
CA SER A 91 -13.65 4.01 9.04
C SER A 91 -13.87 4.76 7.73
N ASP A 92 -15.10 5.19 7.47
CA ASP A 92 -15.42 5.94 6.26
C ASP A 92 -14.67 7.28 6.19
N GLU A 93 -14.40 7.91 7.34
CA GLU A 93 -13.54 9.09 7.41
C GLU A 93 -12.11 8.79 6.92
N GLN A 94 -11.53 7.66 7.32
CA GLN A 94 -10.19 7.26 6.87
C GLN A 94 -10.17 6.92 5.37
N LYS A 95 -11.22 6.27 4.85
CA LYS A 95 -11.37 6.00 3.42
C LYS A 95 -11.48 7.30 2.62
N ASN A 96 -12.22 8.29 3.13
CA ASN A 96 -12.36 9.60 2.49
C ASN A 96 -11.03 10.36 2.47
N LYS A 97 -10.32 10.43 3.60
CA LYS A 97 -8.98 11.05 3.67
C LYS A 97 -8.00 10.40 2.71
N PHE A 98 -8.04 9.08 2.57
CA PHE A 98 -7.25 8.36 1.56
C PHE A 98 -7.59 8.82 0.15
N ASN A 99 -8.86 8.84 -0.24
CA ASN A 99 -9.28 9.22 -1.59
C ASN A 99 -8.95 10.69 -1.91
N GLU A 100 -9.14 11.61 -0.96
CA GLU A 100 -8.72 13.00 -1.09
C GLU A 100 -7.20 13.13 -1.22
N GLY A 101 -6.46 12.37 -0.42
CA GLY A 101 -5.00 12.33 -0.46
C GLY A 101 -4.47 11.80 -1.79
N VAL A 102 -5.10 10.75 -2.34
CA VAL A 102 -4.81 10.23 -3.67
C VAL A 102 -5.04 11.30 -4.73
N ALA A 103 -6.18 11.99 -4.73
CA ALA A 103 -6.46 13.04 -5.71
C ALA A 103 -5.38 14.15 -5.69
N LYS A 104 -5.04 14.66 -4.51
CA LYS A 104 -3.99 15.68 -4.34
C LYS A 104 -2.61 15.18 -4.74
N LEU A 105 -2.32 13.91 -4.49
CA LEU A 105 -1.06 13.29 -4.88
C LEU A 105 -0.96 13.08 -6.40
N GLN A 106 -2.05 12.71 -7.06
CA GLN A 106 -2.12 12.63 -8.52
C GLN A 106 -1.94 14.00 -9.17
N GLU A 107 -2.58 15.06 -8.65
CA GLU A 107 -2.33 16.43 -9.08
C GLU A 107 -0.86 16.83 -8.91
N LYS A 108 -0.22 16.36 -7.83
CA LYS A 108 1.19 16.65 -7.58
C LYS A 108 2.09 15.90 -8.55
N LEU A 109 1.84 14.61 -8.79
CA LEU A 109 2.57 13.78 -9.75
C LEU A 109 2.44 14.30 -11.18
N ALA A 110 1.25 14.77 -11.58
CA ALA A 110 1.03 15.40 -12.89
C ALA A 110 1.87 16.67 -13.10
N LYS A 111 2.31 17.33 -12.03
CA LYS A 111 3.21 18.51 -12.08
C LYS A 111 4.69 18.14 -12.07
N VAL A 112 5.03 16.88 -11.76
CA VAL A 112 6.41 16.38 -11.85
C VAL A 112 6.67 15.93 -13.28
N LYS A 113 7.77 16.38 -13.88
CA LYS A 113 8.14 16.01 -15.25
C LYS A 113 8.82 14.65 -15.27
N GLY A 114 8.59 13.88 -16.33
CA GLY A 114 9.30 12.62 -16.62
C GLY A 114 8.37 11.41 -16.69
N GLU A 115 8.80 10.40 -17.44
CA GLU A 115 8.06 9.15 -17.62
C GLU A 115 7.83 8.41 -16.30
N GLU A 116 8.80 8.48 -15.39
CA GLU A 116 8.69 7.88 -14.06
C GLU A 116 7.55 8.48 -13.23
N ALA A 117 7.34 9.80 -13.30
CA ALA A 117 6.22 10.46 -12.63
C ALA A 117 4.86 9.99 -13.18
N SER A 118 4.77 9.85 -14.51
CA SER A 118 3.58 9.33 -15.18
C SER A 118 3.29 7.89 -14.76
N ALA A 119 4.32 7.04 -14.76
CA ALA A 119 4.21 5.65 -14.33
C ALA A 119 3.74 5.53 -12.87
N TRP A 120 4.27 6.37 -11.98
CA TRP A 120 3.81 6.41 -10.59
C TRP A 120 2.37 6.89 -10.46
N ASN A 121 1.94 7.86 -11.27
CA ASN A 121 0.57 8.36 -11.27
C ASN A 121 -0.42 7.26 -11.71
N GLU A 122 -0.09 6.52 -12.77
CA GLU A 122 -0.88 5.39 -13.25
C GLU A 122 -0.98 4.27 -12.21
N LYS A 123 0.15 3.91 -11.59
CA LYS A 123 0.19 2.90 -10.52
C LYS A 123 -0.64 3.32 -9.32
N LEU A 124 -0.49 4.56 -8.87
CA LEU A 124 -1.29 5.10 -7.76
C LEU A 124 -2.78 5.05 -8.08
N SER A 125 -3.17 5.48 -9.29
CA SER A 125 -4.56 5.42 -9.77
C SER A 125 -5.11 3.99 -9.73
N PHE A 126 -4.35 3.03 -10.27
CA PHE A 126 -4.78 1.64 -10.33
C PHE A 126 -4.85 0.99 -8.93
N THR A 127 -3.86 1.24 -8.07
CA THR A 127 -3.88 0.77 -6.68
C THR A 127 -5.05 1.37 -5.89
N ALA A 128 -5.32 2.67 -6.01
CA ALA A 128 -6.45 3.30 -5.34
C ALA A 128 -7.79 2.71 -5.79
N LYS A 129 -7.97 2.48 -7.10
CA LYS A 129 -9.16 1.79 -7.63
C LYS A 129 -9.31 0.37 -7.07
N THR A 130 -8.21 -0.35 -6.94
CA THR A 130 -8.21 -1.72 -6.38
C THR A 130 -8.61 -1.70 -4.91
N ILE A 131 -8.06 -0.77 -4.12
CA ILE A 131 -8.42 -0.60 -2.71
C ILE A 131 -9.90 -0.22 -2.56
N ASN A 132 -10.38 0.73 -3.36
CA ASN A 132 -11.80 1.12 -3.35
C ASN A 132 -12.72 -0.03 -3.75
N PHE A 133 -12.33 -0.85 -4.73
CA PHE A 133 -13.06 -2.07 -5.08
C PHE A 133 -13.16 -3.03 -3.89
N LEU A 134 -12.05 -3.24 -3.17
CA LEU A 134 -12.04 -4.11 -1.99
C LEU A 134 -12.96 -3.59 -0.87
N TRP A 135 -13.02 -2.28 -0.63
CA TRP A 135 -13.94 -1.71 0.37
C TRP A 135 -15.41 -1.81 -0.02
N ASN A 136 -15.71 -1.77 -1.32
CA ASN A 136 -17.07 -1.89 -1.84
C ASN A 136 -17.48 -3.35 -2.05
N PHE A 137 -16.56 -4.31 -1.84
CA PHE A 137 -16.87 -5.72 -1.94
C PHE A 137 -17.71 -6.15 -0.72
N THR A 138 -19.04 -6.18 -0.92
CA THR A 138 -19.94 -6.82 0.04
C THR A 138 -20.01 -8.30 -0.34
N PRO A 139 -19.49 -9.23 0.49
CA PRO A 139 -19.73 -10.64 0.23
C PRO A 139 -21.25 -10.87 0.33
N SER A 140 -21.87 -11.26 -0.77
CA SER A 140 -23.26 -11.73 -0.74
C SER A 140 -23.34 -13.00 0.09
N THR A 141 -23.49 -12.88 1.41
CA THR A 141 -23.88 -14.00 2.27
C THR A 141 -25.38 -14.19 2.15
N ASN A 142 -25.80 -14.77 1.02
CA ASN A 142 -27.05 -15.50 0.91
C ASN A 142 -26.71 -16.99 0.82
N VAL A 143 -26.13 -17.54 1.88
CA VAL A 143 -26.32 -18.97 2.18
C VAL A 143 -27.31 -18.96 3.32
N THR A 144 -28.59 -19.06 2.97
CA THR A 144 -29.68 -19.26 3.91
C THR A 144 -29.35 -20.54 4.70
N GLU A 145 -29.17 -20.42 6.00
CA GLU A 145 -29.07 -21.54 6.95
C GLU A 145 -30.43 -22.25 7.12
N GLU A 146 -31.13 -22.56 6.03
CA GLU A 146 -32.29 -23.44 6.06
C GLU A 146 -32.02 -24.64 5.16
N SER A 147 -32.24 -25.83 5.74
CA SER A 147 -32.12 -27.18 5.15
C SER A 147 -30.81 -27.94 5.41
N VAL A 148 -30.36 -28.01 6.66
CA VAL A 148 -29.76 -29.28 7.13
C VAL A 148 -30.87 -30.07 7.80
N GLU A 149 -31.69 -30.73 6.99
CA GLU A 149 -32.65 -31.73 7.46
C GLU A 149 -31.83 -32.87 8.08
N ARG A 150 -31.87 -32.92 9.41
CA ARG A 150 -31.20 -33.93 10.21
C ARG A 150 -31.93 -35.26 9.96
N ILE A 151 -31.38 -36.10 9.09
CA ILE A 151 -31.84 -37.49 8.94
C ILE A 151 -31.44 -38.22 10.23
N GLU A 152 -32.37 -38.32 11.18
CA GLU A 152 -32.24 -39.25 12.29
C GLU A 152 -32.41 -40.67 11.76
N VAL A 153 -31.30 -41.37 11.55
CA VAL A 153 -31.32 -42.81 11.31
C VAL A 153 -31.56 -43.49 12.66
N SER A 154 -32.80 -43.84 12.96
CA SER A 154 -33.11 -44.77 14.05
C SER A 154 -32.62 -46.16 13.65
N THR A 155 -31.45 -46.55 14.15
CA THR A 155 -31.02 -47.94 14.19
C THR A 155 -31.82 -48.65 15.28
N GLU A 156 -32.92 -49.30 14.91
CA GLU A 156 -33.53 -50.32 15.76
C GLU A 156 -32.56 -51.50 15.88
N ILE A 157 -31.94 -51.61 17.06
CA ILE A 157 -31.16 -52.78 17.44
C ILE A 157 -32.16 -53.84 17.88
N SER A 158 -32.65 -54.66 16.94
CA SER A 158 -33.35 -55.89 17.31
C SER A 158 -32.33 -56.91 17.83
N SER A 159 -32.33 -57.10 19.15
CA SER A 159 -31.67 -58.21 19.82
C SER A 159 -32.41 -59.52 19.51
N LEU A 160 -31.71 -60.48 18.91
CA LEU A 160 -32.02 -61.92 18.98
C LEU A 160 -30.73 -62.71 19.11
#